data_AF-A0A1H3WXJ0-F1
#
_entry.id   AF-A0A1H3WXJ0-F1
#
_cell.length_a   1.000
_cell.length_b   1.000
_cell.length_c   1.000
_cell.angle_alpha   90.00
_cell.angle_beta   90.00
_cell.angle_gamma   90.00
#
_symmetry.space_group_name_H-M   'P 1'
#
loop_
_entity.id
_entity.type
_entity.pdbx_description
1 polymer ?
#
loop_
_entity_poly.entity_id
_entity_poly.type
_entity_poly.pdbx_seq_one_letter_code
_entity_poly.pdbx_strand_id
1 'polypeptide(L)'
;MAKLKYIFLVVLVIAVAGVGGYYAAIQYDQTRAIVQAEQDRKDAAKQAEIDAKEAKEAKLKEKARRKQALIDKRTGRAEEPDQVIRGLTADMLKGKEMDGSTYYRYEDPVEDGIFIQPYIVQDGGGTAVIHVILRHRGKKPMNFKGVGLQTSEEDIFQVKAGGNVVTSNTNSGIMEWCDQVADAETLKGMREVGDQLAGKILMLGVPGGSNDDRMLSATEAQRIKNMLELCDILNGKKKTS
;
A
#
# COMPACT_ATOMS: atom_id res chain seq x y z
N MET A 1 14.32 67.03 -13.55
CA MET A 1 13.01 66.34 -13.55
C MET A 1 13.01 64.92 -14.17
N ALA A 2 13.91 64.57 -15.10
CA ALA A 2 13.91 63.23 -15.71
C ALA A 2 14.37 62.09 -14.77
N LYS A 3 15.41 62.31 -13.95
CA LYS A 3 15.97 61.27 -13.06
C LYS A 3 15.02 60.85 -11.92
N LEU A 4 14.18 61.76 -11.42
CA LEU A 4 13.20 61.47 -10.36
C LEU A 4 12.01 60.63 -10.87
N LYS A 5 11.63 60.80 -12.15
CA LYS A 5 10.56 60.04 -12.80
C LYS A 5 10.97 58.57 -13.01
N TYR A 6 12.24 58.30 -13.31
CA TYR A 6 12.75 56.93 -13.47
C TYR A 6 12.77 56.14 -12.16
N ILE A 7 13.11 56.78 -11.03
CA ILE A 7 13.12 56.12 -9.72
C ILE A 7 11.69 55.72 -9.32
N PHE A 8 10.71 56.59 -9.55
CA PHE A 8 9.30 56.27 -9.27
C PHE A 8 8.79 55.13 -10.16
N LEU A 9 9.19 55.08 -11.42
CA LEU A 9 8.78 54.04 -12.37
C LEU A 9 9.39 52.67 -12.02
N VAL A 10 10.65 52.64 -11.56
CA VAL A 10 11.32 51.40 -11.11
C VAL A 10 10.69 50.87 -9.81
N VAL A 11 10.37 51.75 -8.85
CA VAL A 11 9.69 51.35 -7.61
C VAL A 11 8.27 50.82 -7.90
N LEU A 12 7.55 51.43 -8.85
CA LEU A 12 6.22 50.96 -9.25
C LEU A 12 6.27 49.57 -9.92
N VAL A 13 7.28 49.31 -10.77
CA VAL A 13 7.45 48.02 -11.44
C VAL A 13 7.83 46.91 -10.44
N ILE A 14 8.69 47.21 -9.46
CA ILE A 14 9.05 46.24 -8.40
C ILE A 14 7.86 45.96 -7.48
N ALA A 15 7.04 46.97 -7.16
CA ALA A 15 5.82 46.80 -6.37
C ALA A 15 4.76 45.95 -7.09
N VAL A 16 4.58 46.12 -8.41
CA VAL A 16 3.61 45.33 -9.20
C VAL A 16 4.10 43.88 -9.42
N ALA A 17 5.41 43.66 -9.60
CA ALA A 17 5.99 42.32 -9.70
C ALA A 17 5.98 41.55 -8.36
N GLY A 18 6.19 42.24 -7.23
CA GLY A 18 6.12 41.64 -5.89
C GLY A 18 4.71 41.24 -5.45
N VAL A 19 3.67 41.97 -5.89
CA VAL A 19 2.28 41.64 -5.59
C VAL A 19 1.77 40.48 -6.46
N GLY A 20 2.21 40.35 -7.71
CA GLY A 20 1.85 39.23 -8.59
C GLY A 20 2.34 37.85 -8.10
N GLY A 21 3.54 37.79 -7.50
CA GLY A 21 4.06 36.56 -6.90
C GLY A 21 3.32 36.13 -5.62
N TYR A 22 2.83 37.08 -4.83
CA TYR A 22 2.09 36.81 -3.60
C TYR A 22 0.66 36.29 -3.88
N TYR A 23 -0.01 36.81 -4.91
CA TYR A 23 -1.32 36.31 -5.34
C TYR A 23 -1.25 34.94 -6.02
N ALA A 24 -0.18 34.64 -6.76
CA ALA A 24 0.02 33.32 -7.35
C ALA A 24 0.25 32.23 -6.29
N ALA A 25 0.98 32.52 -5.21
CA ALA A 25 1.17 31.58 -4.10
C ALA A 25 -0.12 31.33 -3.30
N ILE A 26 -0.90 32.38 -3.02
CA ILE A 26 -2.20 32.25 -2.33
C ILE A 26 -3.21 31.51 -3.22
N GLN A 27 -3.23 31.78 -4.53
CA GLN A 27 -4.05 30.99 -5.46
C GLN A 27 -3.56 29.55 -5.59
N TYR A 28 -2.25 29.28 -5.50
CA TYR A 28 -1.73 27.91 -5.55
C TYR A 28 -2.19 27.11 -4.33
N ASP A 29 -2.15 27.67 -3.13
CA ASP A 29 -2.62 26.99 -1.91
C ASP A 29 -4.15 26.81 -1.89
N GLN A 30 -4.91 27.81 -2.36
CA GLN A 30 -6.36 27.68 -2.50
C GLN A 30 -6.75 26.67 -3.59
N THR A 31 -6.04 26.66 -4.72
CA THR A 31 -6.29 25.69 -5.80
C THR A 31 -5.87 24.29 -5.37
N ARG A 32 -4.78 24.15 -4.60
CA ARG A 32 -4.34 22.89 -4.03
C ARG A 32 -5.38 22.35 -3.05
N ALA A 33 -5.91 23.17 -2.15
CA ALA A 33 -6.96 22.73 -1.23
C ALA A 33 -8.24 22.27 -1.96
N ILE A 34 -8.62 22.94 -3.06
CA ILE A 34 -9.76 22.56 -3.89
C ILE A 34 -9.49 21.26 -4.66
N VAL A 35 -8.30 21.11 -5.26
CA VAL A 35 -7.89 19.89 -5.97
C VAL A 35 -7.78 18.71 -5.00
N GLN A 36 -7.24 18.94 -3.80
CA GLN A 36 -7.15 17.94 -2.73
C GLN A 36 -8.56 17.51 -2.28
N ALA A 37 -9.46 18.47 -2.00
CA ALA A 37 -10.83 18.17 -1.62
C ALA A 37 -11.61 17.43 -2.73
N GLU A 38 -11.35 17.73 -4.00
CA GLU A 38 -11.99 17.05 -5.12
C GLU A 38 -11.38 15.66 -5.39
N GLN A 39 -10.09 15.46 -5.12
CA GLN A 39 -9.45 14.15 -5.06
C GLN A 39 -10.01 13.33 -3.89
N ASP A 40 -10.04 13.87 -2.68
CA ASP A 40 -10.59 13.21 -1.49
C ASP A 40 -12.04 12.77 -1.72
N ARG A 41 -12.84 13.60 -2.40
CA ARG A 41 -14.22 13.23 -2.77
C ARG A 41 -14.27 12.12 -3.83
N LYS A 42 -13.39 12.13 -4.82
CA LYS A 42 -13.31 11.06 -5.83
C LYS A 42 -12.79 9.76 -5.24
N ASP A 43 -11.84 9.84 -4.33
CA ASP A 43 -11.25 8.69 -3.64
C ASP A 43 -12.25 8.12 -2.63
N ALA A 44 -12.98 8.95 -1.89
CA ALA A 44 -14.08 8.50 -1.04
C ALA A 44 -15.18 7.77 -1.86
N ALA A 45 -15.51 8.28 -3.06
CA ALA A 45 -16.50 7.63 -3.92
C ALA A 45 -15.99 6.28 -4.48
N LYS A 46 -14.74 6.22 -4.93
CA LYS A 46 -14.11 4.97 -5.39
C LYS A 46 -13.95 3.97 -4.24
N GLN A 47 -13.54 4.44 -3.07
CA GLN A 47 -13.37 3.62 -1.88
C GLN A 47 -14.72 3.01 -1.45
N ALA A 48 -15.80 3.79 -1.44
CA ALA A 48 -17.13 3.27 -1.15
C ALA A 48 -17.58 2.19 -2.16
N GLU A 49 -17.23 2.33 -3.44
CA GLU A 49 -17.53 1.30 -4.45
C GLU A 49 -16.70 0.02 -4.23
N ILE A 50 -15.42 0.18 -3.89
CA ILE A 50 -14.50 -0.93 -3.55
C ILE A 50 -15.00 -1.63 -2.30
N ASP A 51 -15.25 -0.92 -1.20
CA ASP A 51 -15.74 -1.46 0.06
C ASP A 51 -17.09 -2.18 -0.12
N ALA A 52 -17.98 -1.65 -0.98
CA ALA A 52 -19.26 -2.29 -1.27
C ALA A 52 -19.10 -3.60 -2.07
N LYS A 53 -18.14 -3.68 -3.00
CA LYS A 53 -17.79 -4.91 -3.72
C LYS A 53 -17.10 -5.91 -2.78
N GLU A 54 -16.12 -5.46 -2.01
CA GLU A 54 -15.40 -6.25 -1.03
C GLU A 54 -16.35 -6.82 0.03
N ALA A 55 -17.31 -6.04 0.54
CA ALA A 55 -18.31 -6.53 1.50
C ALA A 55 -19.22 -7.61 0.92
N LYS A 56 -19.52 -7.55 -0.39
CA LYS A 56 -20.29 -8.60 -1.08
C LYS A 56 -19.46 -9.87 -1.28
N GLU A 57 -18.20 -9.73 -1.71
CA GLU A 57 -17.29 -10.85 -1.91
C GLU A 57 -16.89 -11.51 -0.59
N ALA A 58 -16.60 -10.74 0.46
CA ALA A 58 -16.34 -11.22 1.81
C ALA A 58 -17.52 -12.03 2.37
N LYS A 59 -18.76 -11.57 2.15
CA LYS A 59 -19.97 -12.33 2.53
C LYS A 59 -20.13 -13.65 1.77
N LEU A 60 -19.74 -13.68 0.49
CA LEU A 60 -19.76 -14.90 -0.32
C LEU A 60 -18.66 -15.87 0.15
N LYS A 61 -17.46 -15.37 0.41
CA LYS A 61 -16.33 -16.14 0.97
C LYS A 61 -16.62 -16.66 2.36
N GLU A 62 -17.22 -15.87 3.24
CA GLU A 62 -17.59 -16.33 4.59
C GLU A 62 -18.64 -17.44 4.54
N LYS A 63 -19.63 -17.33 3.63
CA LYS A 63 -20.60 -18.41 3.38
C LYS A 63 -19.93 -19.67 2.84
N ALA A 64 -18.95 -19.54 1.94
CA ALA A 64 -18.17 -20.67 1.45
C ALA A 64 -17.32 -21.30 2.59
N ARG A 65 -16.70 -20.47 3.43
CA ARG A 65 -15.90 -20.89 4.59
C ARG A 65 -16.75 -21.65 5.61
N ARG A 66 -17.96 -21.16 5.94
CA ARG A 66 -18.90 -21.86 6.83
C ARG A 66 -19.33 -23.21 6.26
N LYS A 67 -19.57 -23.29 4.94
CA LYS A 67 -19.90 -24.57 4.28
C LYS A 67 -18.72 -25.54 4.33
N GLN A 68 -17.50 -25.08 4.07
CA GLN A 68 -16.30 -25.90 4.12
C GLN A 68 -16.02 -26.40 5.54
N ALA A 69 -16.13 -25.52 6.55
CA ALA A 69 -15.96 -25.89 7.95
C ALA A 69 -16.99 -26.93 8.43
N LEU A 70 -18.23 -26.87 7.92
CA LEU A 70 -19.26 -27.88 8.20
C LEU A 70 -18.94 -29.24 7.54
N ILE A 71 -18.34 -29.24 6.35
CA ILE A 71 -17.89 -30.45 5.65
C ILE A 71 -16.69 -31.06 6.37
N ASP A 72 -15.72 -30.25 6.79
CA ASP A 72 -14.53 -30.70 7.50
C ASP A 72 -14.90 -31.27 8.89
N LYS A 73 -15.84 -30.63 9.61
CA LYS A 73 -16.40 -31.16 10.87
C LYS A 73 -17.14 -32.49 10.68
N ARG A 74 -17.72 -32.74 9.50
CA ARG A 74 -18.43 -33.98 9.17
C ARG A 74 -17.51 -35.11 8.72
N THR A 75 -16.29 -34.80 8.25
CA THR A 75 -15.32 -35.78 7.74
C THR A 75 -14.26 -36.22 8.76
N GLY A 76 -14.29 -35.69 9.99
CA GLY A 76 -13.43 -36.14 11.08
C GLY A 76 -11.94 -35.88 10.88
N ARG A 77 -11.55 -34.94 10.01
CA ARG A 77 -10.17 -34.45 9.93
C ARG A 77 -9.91 -33.55 11.15
N ALA A 78 -9.10 -34.08 12.06
CA ALA A 78 -8.86 -33.59 13.42
C ALA A 78 -8.68 -32.08 13.56
N GLU A 79 -9.26 -31.56 14.65
CA GLU A 79 -8.95 -30.28 15.26
C GLU A 79 -7.49 -30.29 15.73
N GLU A 80 -6.63 -29.52 15.05
CA GLU A 80 -5.28 -29.22 15.50
C GLU A 80 -4.94 -27.75 15.13
N PRO A 81 -3.91 -27.16 15.77
CA PRO A 81 -3.36 -25.80 15.52
C PRO A 81 -3.27 -25.35 14.03
N ASP A 82 -3.36 -26.30 13.10
CA ASP A 82 -3.54 -26.16 11.66
C ASP A 82 -4.79 -25.36 11.24
N GLN A 83 -5.87 -25.26 12.04
CA GLN A 83 -7.07 -24.48 11.62
C GLN A 83 -6.80 -22.99 11.47
N VAL A 84 -5.99 -22.39 12.35
CA VAL A 84 -5.65 -20.96 12.29
C VAL A 84 -4.78 -20.69 11.07
N ILE A 85 -3.78 -21.54 10.84
CA ILE A 85 -2.89 -21.45 9.66
C ILE A 85 -3.72 -21.63 8.38
N ARG A 86 -4.56 -22.67 8.31
CA ARG A 86 -5.48 -22.88 7.17
C ARG A 86 -6.39 -21.70 6.93
N GLY A 87 -6.92 -21.09 7.99
CA GLY A 87 -7.74 -19.88 7.92
C GLY A 87 -6.99 -18.69 7.34
N LEU A 88 -5.74 -18.46 7.79
CA LEU A 88 -4.88 -17.39 7.30
C LEU A 88 -4.44 -17.62 5.86
N THR A 89 -4.14 -18.86 5.48
CA THR A 89 -3.63 -19.20 4.15
C THR A 89 -4.71 -19.52 3.11
N ALA A 90 -6.00 -19.52 3.48
CA ALA A 90 -7.09 -19.98 2.61
C ALA A 90 -7.16 -19.24 1.27
N ASP A 91 -6.83 -17.94 1.29
CA ASP A 91 -6.84 -17.06 0.12
C ASP A 91 -5.43 -16.79 -0.43
N MET A 92 -4.41 -17.52 0.05
CA MET A 92 -3.03 -17.37 -0.37
C MET A 92 -2.64 -18.42 -1.42
N LEU A 93 -1.86 -17.99 -2.40
CA LEU A 93 -1.07 -18.86 -3.25
C LEU A 93 0.05 -19.48 -2.41
N LYS A 94 0.08 -20.81 -2.38
CA LYS A 94 1.12 -21.60 -1.70
C LYS A 94 1.98 -22.34 -2.72
N GLY A 95 3.25 -21.95 -2.83
CA GLY A 95 4.23 -22.62 -3.69
C GLY A 95 5.25 -23.37 -2.86
N LYS A 96 5.75 -24.50 -3.36
CA LYS A 96 6.96 -25.16 -2.84
C LYS A 96 8.00 -25.21 -3.94
N GLU A 97 9.17 -24.67 -3.64
CA GLU A 97 10.32 -24.71 -4.54
C GLU A 97 11.13 -26.00 -4.35
N MET A 98 11.99 -26.30 -5.31
CA MET A 98 12.83 -27.51 -5.31
C MET A 98 13.83 -27.56 -4.14
N ASP A 99 14.20 -26.41 -3.59
CA ASP A 99 15.06 -26.26 -2.43
C ASP A 99 14.34 -26.57 -1.09
N GLY A 100 13.04 -26.87 -1.14
CA GLY A 100 12.19 -27.11 0.02
C GLY A 100 11.54 -25.85 0.59
N SER A 101 11.84 -24.66 0.06
CA SER A 101 11.26 -23.40 0.50
C SER A 101 9.78 -23.35 0.17
N THR A 102 8.97 -22.85 1.10
CA THR A 102 7.53 -22.66 0.94
C THR A 102 7.18 -21.18 0.92
N TYR A 103 6.42 -20.77 -0.09
CA TYR A 103 6.02 -19.39 -0.31
C TYR A 103 4.54 -19.21 0.02
N TYR A 104 4.21 -18.15 0.75
CA TYR A 104 2.83 -17.74 1.04
C TYR A 104 2.60 -16.33 0.55
N ARG A 105 1.71 -16.14 -0.42
CA ARG A 105 1.49 -14.85 -1.09
C ARG A 105 0.04 -14.68 -1.53
N TYR A 106 -0.49 -13.46 -1.51
CA TYR A 106 -1.79 -13.16 -2.14
C TYR A 106 -1.66 -12.92 -3.65
N GLU A 107 -2.75 -13.09 -4.39
CA GLU A 107 -2.78 -12.69 -5.80
C GLU A 107 -2.38 -11.23 -6.01
N ASP A 108 -1.78 -10.98 -7.16
CA ASP A 108 -1.29 -9.66 -7.52
C ASP A 108 -2.42 -8.71 -7.91
N PRO A 109 -2.34 -7.43 -7.50
CA PRO A 109 -3.30 -6.43 -7.91
C PRO A 109 -3.26 -6.29 -9.44
N VAL A 110 -4.45 -6.19 -10.03
CA VAL A 110 -4.63 -6.05 -11.48
C VAL A 110 -4.99 -4.62 -11.85
N GLU A 111 -5.43 -3.84 -10.87
CA GLU A 111 -5.73 -2.42 -10.93
C GLU A 111 -4.45 -1.55 -10.97
N ASP A 112 -4.56 -0.39 -11.62
CA ASP A 112 -3.51 0.62 -11.61
C ASP A 112 -3.43 1.29 -10.23
N GLY A 113 -2.23 1.68 -9.82
CA GLY A 113 -1.96 2.32 -8.53
C GLY A 113 -0.63 1.90 -7.91
N ILE A 114 -0.45 2.25 -6.63
CA ILE A 114 0.68 1.81 -5.81
C ILE A 114 0.26 0.76 -4.79
N PHE A 115 1.17 -0.19 -4.52
CA PHE A 115 0.92 -1.33 -3.65
C PHE A 115 2.16 -1.71 -2.85
N ILE A 116 1.92 -2.13 -1.60
CA ILE A 116 2.86 -2.94 -0.82
C ILE A 116 2.28 -4.35 -0.71
N GLN A 117 3.02 -5.35 -1.19
CA GLN A 117 2.56 -6.72 -1.18
C GLN A 117 3.50 -7.59 -0.32
N PRO A 118 3.17 -7.78 0.96
CA PRO A 118 3.94 -8.70 1.79
C PRO A 118 3.69 -10.14 1.39
N TYR A 119 4.75 -10.94 1.47
CA TYR A 119 4.70 -12.39 1.30
C TYR A 119 5.73 -13.05 2.21
N ILE A 120 5.56 -14.34 2.47
CA ILE A 120 6.46 -15.09 3.35
C ILE A 120 7.25 -16.10 2.52
N VAL A 121 8.54 -16.19 2.81
CA VAL A 121 9.41 -17.30 2.41
C VAL A 121 9.75 -18.08 3.67
N GLN A 122 9.33 -19.34 3.73
CA GLN A 122 9.72 -20.28 4.77
C GLN A 122 10.78 -21.21 4.22
N ASP A 123 12.00 -21.16 4.74
CA ASP A 123 13.09 -22.03 4.31
C ASP A 123 12.84 -23.51 4.69
N GLY A 124 13.65 -24.41 4.13
CA GLY A 124 13.59 -25.84 4.47
C GLY A 124 13.91 -26.16 5.93
N GLY A 125 14.52 -25.23 6.68
CA GLY A 125 14.79 -25.33 8.11
C GLY A 125 13.61 -24.87 8.99
N GLY A 126 12.56 -24.31 8.39
CA GLY A 126 11.36 -23.84 9.07
C GLY A 126 11.35 -22.35 9.43
N THR A 127 12.43 -21.60 9.17
CA THR A 127 12.48 -20.16 9.44
C THR A 127 11.66 -19.41 8.40
N ALA A 128 10.71 -18.60 8.86
CA ALA A 128 9.88 -17.77 8.00
C ALA A 128 10.34 -16.30 8.01
N VAL A 129 10.55 -15.73 6.82
CA VAL A 129 10.96 -14.34 6.61
C VAL A 129 9.92 -13.63 5.77
N ILE A 130 9.59 -12.40 6.16
CA ILE A 130 8.68 -11.54 5.38
C ILE A 130 9.50 -10.80 4.33
N HIS A 131 9.05 -10.91 3.10
CA HIS A 131 9.48 -10.10 1.98
C HIS A 131 8.34 -9.16 1.59
N VAL A 132 8.67 -8.07 0.89
CA VAL A 132 7.71 -7.13 0.34
C VAL A 132 8.01 -6.87 -1.11
N ILE A 133 6.96 -6.86 -1.91
CA ILE A 133 7.02 -6.37 -3.29
C ILE A 133 6.37 -4.99 -3.32
N LEU A 134 7.18 -3.98 -3.59
CA LEU A 134 6.73 -2.61 -3.80
C LEU A 134 6.40 -2.44 -5.26
N ARG A 135 5.22 -1.91 -5.57
CA ARG A 135 4.77 -1.79 -6.96
C ARG A 135 4.14 -0.45 -7.25
N HIS A 136 4.38 0.03 -8.46
CA HIS A 136 3.59 1.02 -9.14
C HIS A 136 3.14 0.44 -10.49
N ARG A 137 1.84 0.43 -10.73
CA ARG A 137 1.22 0.04 -12.00
C ARG A 137 0.50 1.24 -12.60
N GLY A 138 0.80 1.58 -13.84
CA GLY A 138 0.22 2.74 -14.49
C GLY A 138 0.57 2.83 -15.98
N LYS A 139 0.26 3.96 -16.59
CA LYS A 139 0.45 4.15 -18.05
C LYS A 139 1.84 4.66 -18.44
N LYS A 140 2.60 5.21 -17.50
CA LYS A 140 3.90 5.83 -17.75
C LYS A 140 4.86 5.52 -16.59
N PRO A 141 6.18 5.42 -16.85
CA PRO A 141 7.20 5.31 -15.81
C PRO A 141 7.18 6.52 -14.87
N MET A 142 7.30 6.26 -13.57
CA MET A 142 7.31 7.29 -12.52
C MET A 142 8.66 7.39 -11.81
N ASN A 143 9.66 6.58 -12.20
CA ASN A 143 10.94 6.46 -11.49
C ASN A 143 10.70 6.09 -10.02
N PHE A 144 9.89 5.04 -9.84
CA PHE A 144 9.35 4.61 -8.56
C PHE A 144 10.46 4.38 -7.52
N LYS A 145 10.34 4.99 -6.33
CA LYS A 145 11.35 4.90 -5.26
C LYS A 145 10.91 4.11 -4.04
N GLY A 146 9.70 3.56 -4.07
CA GLY A 146 9.06 2.90 -2.94
C GLY A 146 7.81 3.64 -2.47
N VAL A 147 7.33 3.27 -1.29
CA VAL A 147 6.05 3.74 -0.74
C VAL A 147 6.21 4.25 0.70
N GLY A 148 5.40 5.22 1.07
CA GLY A 148 5.19 5.62 2.45
C GLY A 148 3.94 4.94 3.00
N LEU A 149 4.03 4.35 4.20
CA LEU A 149 2.87 3.91 4.96
C LEU A 149 2.59 4.97 6.03
N GLN A 150 1.52 5.72 5.84
CA GLN A 150 1.06 6.73 6.78
C GLN A 150 -0.04 6.14 7.66
N THR A 151 0.21 6.10 8.98
CA THR A 151 -0.72 5.51 9.97
C THR A 151 -1.35 6.56 10.87
N SER A 152 -0.80 7.77 10.89
CA SER A 152 -1.36 8.95 11.55
C SER A 152 -1.04 10.19 10.72
N GLU A 153 -1.52 11.37 11.12
CA GLU A 153 -1.16 12.62 10.43
C GLU A 153 0.36 12.89 10.45
N GLU A 154 1.06 12.42 11.49
CA GLU A 154 2.47 12.70 11.73
C GLU A 154 3.39 11.51 11.39
N ASP A 155 2.88 10.28 11.43
CA ASP A 155 3.68 9.07 11.27
C ASP A 155 3.63 8.54 9.83
N ILE A 156 4.78 8.61 9.15
CA ILE A 156 4.99 8.02 7.83
C ILE A 156 6.22 7.10 7.87
N PHE A 157 6.00 5.80 7.73
CA PHE A 157 7.06 4.80 7.60
C PHE A 157 7.50 4.71 6.14
N GLN A 158 8.76 5.00 5.86
CA GLN A 158 9.27 5.01 4.48
C GLN A 158 9.80 3.64 4.08
N VAL A 159 9.07 2.95 3.22
CA VAL A 159 9.47 1.67 2.63
C VAL A 159 10.12 1.94 1.28
N LYS A 160 11.42 2.22 1.29
CA LYS A 160 12.19 2.54 0.08
C LYS A 160 12.52 1.27 -0.70
N ALA A 161 12.54 1.39 -2.03
CA ALA A 161 13.07 0.35 -2.90
C ALA A 161 14.58 0.21 -2.61
N GLY A 162 14.96 -0.89 -1.97
CA GLY A 162 16.36 -1.19 -1.61
C GLY A 162 17.15 -1.84 -2.74
N GLY A 163 16.45 -2.45 -3.70
CA GLY A 163 17.03 -3.11 -4.87
C GLY A 163 16.78 -2.37 -6.19
N ASN A 164 17.16 -3.02 -7.29
CA ASN A 164 16.90 -2.51 -8.63
C ASN A 164 15.39 -2.56 -8.93
N VAL A 165 14.81 -1.41 -9.24
CA VAL A 165 13.42 -1.33 -9.69
C VAL A 165 13.33 -1.86 -11.13
N VAL A 166 12.57 -2.94 -11.29
CA VAL A 166 12.32 -3.57 -12.58
C VAL A 166 11.13 -2.88 -13.24
N THR A 167 11.29 -2.47 -14.49
CA THR A 167 10.17 -1.98 -15.32
C THR A 167 9.78 -3.05 -16.32
N SER A 168 8.48 -3.37 -16.37
CA SER A 168 7.92 -4.37 -17.28
C SER A 168 6.63 -3.86 -17.92
N ASN A 169 6.32 -4.34 -19.13
CA ASN A 169 5.05 -4.03 -19.79
C ASN A 169 3.93 -4.89 -19.21
N THR A 170 2.75 -4.30 -19.06
CA THR A 170 1.50 -4.99 -18.72
C THR A 170 0.52 -4.88 -19.90
N ASN A 171 -0.60 -5.59 -19.84
CA ASN A 171 -1.63 -5.52 -20.89
C ASN A 171 -2.22 -4.11 -21.06
N SER A 172 -2.14 -3.26 -20.03
CA SER A 172 -2.76 -1.93 -19.98
C SER A 172 -1.76 -0.77 -19.82
N GLY A 173 -0.46 -1.06 -19.71
CA GLY A 173 0.56 -0.06 -19.44
C GLY A 173 1.89 -0.67 -19.00
N ILE A 174 2.41 -0.20 -17.88
CA ILE A 174 3.67 -0.64 -17.30
C ILE A 174 3.52 -1.01 -15.83
N MET A 175 4.50 -1.74 -15.30
CA MET A 175 4.66 -2.04 -13.89
C MET A 175 6.13 -1.81 -13.51
N GLU A 176 6.35 -0.88 -12.58
CA GLU A 176 7.61 -0.67 -11.87
C GLU A 176 7.52 -1.40 -10.54
N TRP A 177 8.47 -2.29 -10.24
CA TRP A 177 8.44 -3.05 -9.01
C TRP A 177 9.82 -3.37 -8.44
N CYS A 178 9.88 -3.52 -7.12
CA CYS A 178 11.07 -3.94 -6.38
C CYS A 178 10.67 -5.01 -5.38
N ASP A 179 11.40 -6.12 -5.36
CA ASP A 179 11.27 -7.19 -4.38
C ASP A 179 12.45 -7.13 -3.41
N GLN A 180 12.16 -7.19 -2.11
CA GLN A 180 13.16 -7.11 -1.05
C GLN A 180 12.67 -7.78 0.23
N VAL A 181 13.61 -8.16 1.08
CA VAL A 181 13.31 -8.55 2.46
C VAL A 181 12.76 -7.34 3.22
N ALA A 182 11.72 -7.54 4.02
CA ALA A 182 11.18 -6.48 4.87
C ALA A 182 12.16 -6.19 6.02
N ASP A 183 12.70 -4.97 6.05
CA ASP A 183 13.55 -4.52 7.14
C ASP A 183 12.74 -4.16 8.40
N ALA A 184 13.42 -3.81 9.49
CA ALA A 184 12.78 -3.53 10.77
C ALA A 184 11.81 -2.33 10.70
N GLU A 185 12.12 -1.30 9.90
CA GLU A 185 11.26 -0.13 9.75
C GLU A 185 10.00 -0.47 8.95
N THR A 186 10.15 -1.22 7.86
CA THR A 186 9.06 -1.77 7.05
C THR A 186 8.13 -2.63 7.90
N LEU A 187 8.69 -3.55 8.69
CA LEU A 187 7.94 -4.42 9.59
C LEU A 187 7.20 -3.62 10.66
N LYS A 188 7.79 -2.53 11.18
CA LYS A 188 7.12 -1.64 12.14
C LYS A 188 5.92 -0.96 11.50
N GLY A 189 6.08 -0.33 10.33
CA GLY A 189 4.97 0.32 9.62
C GLY A 189 3.86 -0.64 9.23
N MET A 190 4.21 -1.85 8.80
CA MET A 190 3.23 -2.91 8.53
C MET A 190 2.47 -3.34 9.79
N ARG A 191 3.14 -3.44 10.95
CA ARG A 191 2.47 -3.79 12.22
C ARG A 191 1.46 -2.71 12.62
N GLU A 192 1.83 -1.44 12.54
CA GLU A 192 0.91 -0.32 12.83
C GLU A 192 -0.33 -0.36 11.92
N VAL A 193 -0.13 -0.56 10.61
CA VAL A 193 -1.25 -0.73 9.66
C VAL A 193 -2.11 -1.94 10.01
N GLY A 194 -1.49 -3.07 10.36
CA GLY A 194 -2.19 -4.30 10.70
C GLY A 194 -2.97 -4.22 12.02
N ASP A 195 -2.45 -3.49 13.01
CA ASP A 195 -3.08 -3.30 14.31
C ASP A 195 -4.27 -2.36 14.22
N GLN A 196 -4.15 -1.28 13.44
CA GLN A 196 -5.22 -0.31 13.20
C GLN A 196 -6.22 -0.78 12.14
N LEU A 197 -5.84 -1.76 11.32
CA LEU A 197 -6.56 -2.16 10.10
C LEU A 197 -6.86 -0.97 9.18
N ALA A 198 -5.97 0.02 9.17
CA ALA A 198 -6.11 1.26 8.45
C ALA A 198 -4.74 1.86 8.13
N GLY A 199 -4.70 2.74 7.13
CA GLY A 199 -3.51 3.49 6.76
C GLY A 199 -3.66 4.10 5.37
N LYS A 200 -2.75 5.01 5.04
CA LYS A 200 -2.65 5.60 3.70
C LYS A 200 -1.32 5.16 3.08
N ILE A 201 -1.37 4.77 1.81
CA ILE A 201 -0.18 4.48 1.01
C ILE A 201 0.14 5.68 0.13
N LEU A 202 1.41 6.09 0.15
CA LEU A 202 1.93 7.27 -0.53
C LEU A 202 3.06 6.87 -1.48
N MET A 203 3.14 7.47 -2.65
CA MET A 203 4.26 7.27 -3.56
C MET A 203 5.46 8.11 -3.13
N LEU A 204 6.61 7.47 -2.88
CA LEU A 204 7.82 8.20 -2.54
C LEU A 204 8.49 8.79 -3.78
N GLY A 205 9.02 10.00 -3.63
CA GLY A 205 9.83 10.65 -4.65
C GLY A 205 9.08 11.49 -5.68
N VAL A 206 7.76 11.68 -5.51
CA VAL A 206 6.95 12.59 -6.32
C VAL A 206 6.74 13.91 -5.55
N PRO A 207 7.36 15.02 -5.98
CA PRO A 207 7.16 16.32 -5.34
C PRO A 207 5.69 16.75 -5.44
N GLY A 208 5.08 17.08 -4.29
CA GLY A 208 3.68 17.52 -4.24
C GLY A 208 2.64 16.41 -4.07
N GLY A 209 3.07 15.13 -4.02
CA GLY A 209 2.19 13.96 -3.91
C GLY A 209 1.89 13.32 -5.26
N SER A 210 1.47 12.05 -5.25
CA SER A 210 1.04 11.32 -6.45
C SER A 210 -0.47 11.24 -6.53
N ASN A 211 -1.00 11.16 -7.75
CA ASN A 211 -2.42 10.84 -7.98
C ASN A 211 -2.78 9.40 -7.57
N ASP A 212 -1.77 8.56 -7.29
CA ASP A 212 -1.94 7.20 -6.79
C ASP A 212 -1.91 7.12 -5.25
N ASP A 213 -1.66 8.24 -4.57
CA ASP A 213 -1.70 8.31 -3.11
C ASP A 213 -3.13 8.07 -2.63
N ARG A 214 -3.34 7.08 -1.75
CA ARG A 214 -4.70 6.65 -1.38
C ARG A 214 -4.75 5.96 -0.03
N MET A 215 -5.94 5.85 0.54
CA MET A 215 -6.16 4.95 1.67
C MET A 215 -5.92 3.50 1.23
N LEU A 216 -5.36 2.70 2.14
CA LEU A 216 -5.34 1.25 2.01
C LEU A 216 -6.78 0.75 2.10
N SER A 217 -7.14 -0.21 1.24
CA SER A 217 -8.42 -0.89 1.40
C SER A 217 -8.40 -1.76 2.66
N ALA A 218 -9.59 -2.06 3.20
CA ALA A 218 -9.71 -2.96 4.34
C ALA A 218 -9.07 -4.33 4.05
N THR A 219 -9.21 -4.81 2.81
CA THR A 219 -8.56 -6.04 2.36
C THR A 219 -7.04 -5.93 2.37
N GLU A 220 -6.45 -4.83 1.91
CA GLU A 220 -4.99 -4.65 1.93
C GLU A 220 -4.43 -4.62 3.36
N ALA A 221 -5.06 -3.85 4.25
CA ALA A 221 -4.66 -3.79 5.66
C ALA A 221 -4.80 -5.17 6.34
N GLN A 222 -5.89 -5.90 6.06
CA GLN A 222 -6.09 -7.25 6.55
C GLN A 222 -5.06 -8.25 6.00
N ARG A 223 -4.67 -8.13 4.72
CA ARG A 223 -3.62 -8.97 4.10
C ARG A 223 -2.27 -8.74 4.78
N ILE A 224 -1.92 -7.49 5.08
CA ILE A 224 -0.71 -7.13 5.84
C ILE A 224 -0.74 -7.80 7.22
N LYS A 225 -1.84 -7.64 7.97
CA LYS A 225 -2.03 -8.28 9.28
C LYS A 225 -1.87 -9.80 9.19
N ASN A 226 -2.56 -10.44 8.24
CA ASN A 226 -2.52 -11.89 8.07
C ASN A 226 -1.10 -12.40 7.80
N MET A 227 -0.30 -11.67 7.02
CA MET A 227 1.10 -12.05 6.75
C MET A 227 1.98 -11.92 7.99
N LEU A 228 1.80 -10.86 8.78
CA LEU A 228 2.53 -10.69 10.05
C LEU A 228 2.18 -11.81 11.04
N GLU A 229 0.89 -12.09 11.21
CA GLU A 229 0.41 -13.13 12.12
C GLU A 229 0.87 -14.52 11.68
N LEU A 230 0.78 -14.83 10.39
CA LEU A 230 1.25 -16.10 9.84
C LEU A 230 2.76 -16.25 10.07
N CYS A 231 3.56 -15.21 9.82
CA CYS A 231 5.01 -15.26 10.07
C CYS A 231 5.34 -15.47 11.55
N ASP A 232 4.64 -14.79 12.46
CA ASP A 232 4.83 -14.95 13.90
C ASP A 232 4.42 -16.36 14.36
N ILE A 233 3.37 -16.97 13.77
CA ILE A 233 2.97 -18.36 14.02
C ILE A 233 4.01 -19.35 13.49
N LEU A 234 4.46 -19.19 12.24
CA LEU A 234 5.43 -20.08 11.60
C LEU A 234 6.77 -20.08 12.35
N ASN A 235 7.15 -18.94 12.92
CA ASN A 235 8.35 -18.81 13.75
C ASN A 235 8.13 -19.17 15.23
N GLY A 236 6.95 -19.68 15.63
CA GLY A 236 6.65 -20.07 17.00
C GLY A 236 6.52 -18.93 18.01
N LYS A 237 6.42 -17.67 17.54
CA LYS A 237 6.28 -16.47 18.38
C LYS A 237 4.84 -16.25 18.86
N LYS A 238 3.86 -16.82 18.16
CA LYS A 238 2.43 -16.76 18.51
C LYS A 238 1.83 -18.17 18.54
N LYS A 239 1.15 -18.52 19.63
CA LYS A 239 0.43 -19.81 19.75
C LYS A 239 -0.95 -19.70 19.09
N THR A 240 -1.39 -20.77 18.43
CA THR A 240 -2.68 -20.87 17.72
C THR A 240 -3.79 -21.49 18.58
N SER A 241 -3.73 -21.30 19.90
CA SER A 241 -4.63 -21.89 20.91
C SER A 241 -6.07 -21.41 20.82
#